data_AF-A0A919XWI0-F1
#
_entry.id   AF-A0A919XWI0-F1
#
_cell.length_a   1.000
_cell.length_b   1.000
_cell.length_c   1.000
_cell.angle_alpha   90.00
_cell.angle_beta   90.00
_cell.angle_gamma   90.00
#
_symmetry.space_group_name_H-M   'P 1'
#
loop_
_entity.id
_entity.type
_entity.pdbx_description
1 polymer ?
#
loop_
_entity_poly.entity_id
_entity_poly.type
_entity_poly.pdbx_seq_one_letter_code
_entity_poly.pdbx_strand_id
1 'polypeptide(L)'
;MNEVVGKRSCDFGPFTEYVYSCEMTVNDARERMNKLARPNSEYKPRPVILVIAKNAEQAQLLWRHRLRDKYPEDARVKFISRNQSAMDGLRSEGMTIIYAGEWRLNPSADCSAIEWYKKLGAKVVHEEV
;
A
#
# COMPACT_ATOMS: atom_id res chain seq x y z
N MET A 1 -41.22 -9.40 -15.22
CA MET A 1 -41.73 -8.34 -14.34
C MET A 1 -40.50 -7.64 -13.77
N ASN A 2 -40.20 -6.43 -14.22
CA ASN A 2 -39.01 -5.68 -13.78
C ASN A 2 -39.44 -4.67 -12.72
N GLU A 3 -38.87 -4.79 -11.52
CA GLU A 3 -39.15 -3.94 -10.38
C GLU A 3 -38.24 -2.70 -10.44
N VAL A 4 -38.83 -1.51 -10.49
CA VAL A 4 -38.12 -0.22 -10.53
C VAL A 4 -37.98 0.30 -9.10
N VAL A 5 -36.75 0.39 -8.60
CA VAL A 5 -36.47 0.85 -7.23
C VAL A 5 -36.37 2.38 -7.18
N GLY A 6 -37.36 3.01 -6.54
CA GLY A 6 -37.22 4.21 -5.71
C GLY A 6 -36.82 5.53 -6.37
N LYS A 7 -37.81 6.39 -6.63
CA LYS A 7 -37.61 7.84 -6.82
C LYS A 7 -37.19 8.50 -5.49
N ARG A 8 -36.01 9.11 -5.43
CA ARG A 8 -35.73 10.22 -4.51
C ARG A 8 -35.50 11.47 -5.35
N SER A 9 -36.45 12.40 -5.32
CA SER A 9 -36.28 13.74 -5.85
C SER A 9 -35.51 14.57 -4.82
N CYS A 10 -34.37 15.11 -5.21
CA CYS A 10 -33.69 16.15 -4.47
C CYS A 10 -34.00 17.46 -5.21
N ASP A 11 -34.87 18.28 -4.63
CA ASP A 11 -35.20 19.61 -5.17
C ASP A 11 -34.05 20.57 -4.85
N PHE A 12 -33.10 20.71 -5.77
CA PHE A 12 -32.21 21.86 -5.83
C PHE A 12 -32.77 22.87 -6.83
N GLY A 13 -32.87 24.12 -6.38
CA GLY A 13 -33.51 25.23 -7.08
C GLY A 13 -32.96 25.57 -8.47
N PRO A 14 -33.48 26.65 -9.08
CA PRO A 14 -33.75 26.72 -10.50
C PRO A 14 -32.54 27.21 -11.29
N PHE A 15 -31.59 26.35 -11.63
CA PHE A 15 -30.65 26.62 -12.71
C PHE A 15 -30.26 25.31 -13.41
N THR A 16 -30.67 25.22 -14.68
CA THR A 16 -30.33 24.22 -15.71
C THR A 16 -31.08 22.88 -15.68
N GLU A 17 -32.05 22.79 -16.61
CA GLU A 17 -32.66 21.55 -17.07
C GLU A 17 -31.62 20.65 -17.75
N TYR A 18 -31.05 19.71 -17.01
CA TYR A 18 -30.53 18.46 -17.56
C TYR A 18 -30.88 17.34 -16.59
N VAL A 19 -32.13 16.87 -16.64
CA VAL A 19 -32.53 15.63 -15.97
C VAL A 19 -31.93 14.48 -16.77
N TYR A 20 -30.68 14.13 -16.49
CA TYR A 20 -30.16 12.82 -16.87
C TYR A 20 -30.82 11.78 -15.98
N SER A 21 -32.05 11.37 -16.32
CA SER A 21 -32.63 10.13 -15.81
C SER A 21 -31.87 8.98 -16.46
N CYS A 22 -30.73 8.61 -15.89
CA CYS A 22 -30.05 7.39 -16.26
C CYS A 22 -30.86 6.23 -15.65
N GLU A 23 -31.94 5.84 -16.33
CA GLU A 23 -32.68 4.62 -16.01
C GLU A 23 -31.78 3.44 -16.34
N MET A 24 -30.91 3.09 -15.41
CA MET A 24 -30.05 1.93 -15.53
C MET A 24 -30.88 0.71 -15.14
N THR A 25 -31.18 -0.15 -16.10
CA THR A 25 -31.87 -1.40 -15.80
C THR A 25 -30.97 -2.28 -14.92
N VAL A 26 -31.57 -3.13 -14.08
CA VAL A 26 -30.82 -4.05 -13.20
C VAL A 26 -29.83 -4.92 -13.98
N ASN A 27 -30.17 -5.26 -15.23
CA ASN A 27 -29.31 -6.03 -16.13
C ASN A 27 -28.10 -5.21 -16.63
N ASP A 28 -28.29 -3.93 -16.97
CA ASP A 28 -27.21 -3.04 -17.38
C ASP A 28 -26.25 -2.74 -16.23
N ALA A 29 -26.77 -2.58 -15.01
CA ALA A 29 -25.96 -2.47 -13.80
C ALA A 29 -25.14 -3.74 -13.54
N ARG A 30 -25.73 -4.92 -13.74
CA ARG A 30 -25.06 -6.22 -13.57
C ARG A 30 -23.97 -6.44 -14.63
N GLU A 31 -24.19 -5.99 -15.86
CA GLU A 31 -23.20 -6.07 -16.94
C GLU A 31 -22.02 -5.12 -16.70
N ARG A 32 -22.26 -3.91 -16.18
CA ARG A 32 -21.21 -2.99 -15.73
C ARG A 32 -20.42 -3.52 -14.56
N MET A 33 -21.08 -4.14 -13.58
CA MET A 33 -20.41 -4.80 -12.46
C MET A 33 -19.53 -5.96 -12.92
N ASN A 34 -19.98 -6.76 -13.90
CA ASN A 34 -19.17 -7.82 -14.50
C ASN A 34 -18.01 -7.29 -15.36
N LYS A 35 -18.16 -6.15 -16.05
CA LYS A 35 -17.04 -5.48 -16.73
C LYS A 35 -16.01 -4.89 -15.76
N LEU A 36 -16.43 -4.47 -14.57
CA LEU A 36 -15.56 -3.96 -13.51
C LEU A 36 -14.95 -5.08 -12.64
N ALA A 37 -15.59 -6.25 -12.61
CA ALA A 37 -15.03 -7.48 -12.07
C ALA A 37 -13.84 -7.91 -12.96
N ARG A 38 -12.69 -7.27 -12.72
CA ARG A 38 -11.43 -7.65 -13.33
C ARG A 38 -11.24 -9.16 -13.12
N PRO A 39 -10.88 -9.93 -14.17
CA PRO A 39 -10.58 -11.34 -14.00
C PRO A 39 -9.50 -11.43 -12.95
N ASN A 40 -9.78 -12.15 -11.85
CA ASN A 40 -8.91 -12.43 -10.72
C ASN A 40 -7.45 -12.05 -11.01
N SER A 41 -7.10 -10.78 -10.78
CA SER A 41 -5.69 -10.43 -10.80
C SER A 41 -5.17 -11.17 -9.58
N GLU A 42 -4.42 -12.25 -9.78
CA GLU A 42 -3.76 -12.98 -8.70
C GLU A 42 -3.08 -11.91 -7.84
N TYR A 43 -3.69 -11.60 -6.70
CA TYR A 43 -3.15 -10.62 -5.78
C TYR A 43 -2.00 -11.33 -5.08
N LYS A 44 -0.87 -11.44 -5.78
CA LYS A 44 0.37 -11.93 -5.21
C LYS A 44 0.83 -10.83 -4.25
N PRO A 45 0.76 -11.06 -2.93
CA PRO A 45 1.23 -10.07 -1.97
C PRO A 45 2.71 -9.84 -2.26
N ARG A 46 3.05 -8.62 -2.69
CA ARG A 46 4.45 -8.28 -2.96
C ARG A 46 5.21 -8.28 -1.63
N PRO A 47 6.40 -8.91 -1.57
CA PRO A 47 7.21 -8.89 -0.37
C PRO A 47 7.55 -7.45 0.00
N VAL A 48 7.43 -7.10 1.29
CA VAL A 48 7.72 -5.75 1.78
C VAL A 48 9.12 -5.72 2.35
N ILE A 49 9.92 -4.76 1.91
CA ILE A 49 11.28 -4.54 2.41
C ILE A 49 11.34 -3.20 3.12
N LEU A 50 11.70 -3.21 4.39
CA LEU A 50 11.97 -2.02 5.19
C LEU A 50 13.48 -1.79 5.24
N VAL A 51 13.95 -0.65 4.75
CA VAL A 51 15.36 -0.28 4.82
C VAL A 51 15.55 0.80 5.89
N ILE A 52 16.36 0.49 6.90
CA ILE A 52 16.69 1.35 8.02
C ILE A 52 18.17 1.70 7.94
N ALA A 53 18.47 2.98 7.73
CA ALA A 53 19.80 3.57 7.82
C ALA A 53 19.74 4.81 8.74
N LYS A 54 20.79 5.66 8.78
CA LYS A 54 20.78 6.89 9.59
C LYS A 54 19.58 7.79 9.32
N ASN A 55 19.28 7.98 8.04
CA ASN A 55 18.19 8.79 7.50
C ASN A 55 17.61 8.12 6.24
N ALA A 56 16.42 8.52 5.82
CA ALA A 56 15.78 7.98 4.62
C ALA A 56 16.60 8.23 3.34
N GLU A 57 17.29 9.37 3.23
CA GLU A 57 18.17 9.66 2.08
C GLU A 57 19.33 8.67 1.99
N GLN A 58 20.01 8.40 3.12
CA GLN A 58 21.07 7.41 3.17
C GLN A 58 20.52 6.01 2.85
N ALA A 59 19.36 5.65 3.38
CA ALA A 59 18.72 4.37 3.10
C ALA A 59 18.40 4.21 1.59
N GLN A 60 17.91 5.27 0.94
CA GLN A 60 17.66 5.27 -0.51
C GLN A 60 18.95 5.12 -1.31
N LEU A 61 20.01 5.83 -0.92
CA LEU A 61 21.30 5.78 -1.60
C LEU A 61 21.93 4.39 -1.48
N LEU A 62 21.98 3.83 -0.28
CA LEU A 62 22.47 2.47 -0.03
C LEU A 62 21.64 1.43 -0.78
N TRP A 63 20.32 1.61 -0.83
CA TRP A 63 19.44 0.73 -1.58
C TRP A 63 19.80 0.72 -3.07
N ARG A 64 19.89 1.90 -3.70
CA ARG A 64 20.17 2.02 -5.13
C ARG A 64 21.55 1.49 -5.53
N HIS A 65 22.57 1.72 -4.70
CA HIS A 65 23.96 1.43 -5.10
C HIS A 65 24.50 0.08 -4.63
N ARG A 66 23.90 -0.54 -3.61
CA ARG A 66 24.51 -1.71 -2.93
C ARG A 66 23.55 -2.86 -2.67
N LEU A 67 22.25 -2.57 -2.51
CA LEU A 67 21.27 -3.57 -2.10
C LEU A 67 20.31 -3.98 -3.21
N ARG A 68 20.02 -3.11 -4.19
CA ARG A 68 19.01 -3.36 -5.23
C ARG A 68 19.20 -4.69 -5.94
N ASP A 69 20.44 -5.06 -6.25
CA ASP A 69 20.76 -6.29 -7.00
C ASP A 69 20.64 -7.57 -6.16
N LYS A 70 20.64 -7.46 -4.82
CA LYS A 70 20.56 -8.60 -3.90
C LYS A 70 19.14 -9.04 -3.58
N TYR A 71 18.16 -8.18 -3.84
CA TYR A 71 16.78 -8.36 -3.40
C TYR A 71 15.80 -8.38 -4.57
N PRO A 72 14.65 -9.07 -4.42
CA PRO A 72 13.65 -9.19 -5.46
C PRO A 72 13.20 -7.83 -6.01
N GLU A 73 13.16 -7.72 -7.34
CA GLU A 73 12.88 -6.46 -8.01
C GLU A 73 11.45 -5.96 -7.82
N ASP A 74 10.52 -6.89 -7.64
CA ASP A 74 9.09 -6.70 -7.45
C ASP A 74 8.71 -6.36 -6.00
N ALA A 75 9.68 -6.41 -5.08
CA ALA A 75 9.45 -6.09 -3.68
C ALA A 75 9.05 -4.61 -3.49
N ARG A 76 8.09 -4.39 -2.58
CA ARG A 76 7.70 -3.05 -2.16
C ARG A 76 8.68 -2.56 -1.10
N VAL A 77 9.57 -1.65 -1.49
CA VAL A 77 10.57 -1.08 -0.60
C VAL A 77 10.04 0.17 0.08
N LYS A 78 10.23 0.29 1.40
CA LYS A 78 10.02 1.52 2.16
C LYS A 78 11.30 1.90 2.90
N PHE A 79 11.62 3.19 2.83
CA PHE A 79 12.76 3.78 3.52
C PHE A 79 12.27 4.41 4.82
N ILE A 80 12.80 3.93 5.94
CA ILE A 80 12.37 4.41 7.25
C ILE A 80 13.17 5.67 7.61
N SER A 81 12.47 6.80 7.69
CA SER A 81 12.97 8.03 8.30
C SER A 81 12.68 8.02 9.81
N ARG A 82 12.89 9.16 10.48
CA ARG A 82 12.52 9.34 11.88
C ARG A 82 11.01 9.28 12.16
N ASN A 83 10.17 9.31 11.10
CA ASN A 83 8.71 9.33 11.24
C ASN A 83 8.14 7.90 11.32
N GLN A 84 7.57 7.56 12.47
CA GLN A 84 6.98 6.24 12.73
C GLN A 84 5.68 5.98 11.95
N SER A 85 4.91 7.02 11.58
CA SER A 85 3.65 6.86 10.84
C SER A 85 3.84 6.24 9.45
N ALA A 86 5.06 6.28 8.90
CA ALA A 86 5.38 5.64 7.62
C ALA A 86 5.29 4.10 7.67
N MET A 87 5.26 3.50 8.86
CA MET A 87 5.19 2.06 9.09
C MET A 87 3.77 1.52 9.22
N ASP A 88 2.75 2.39 9.24
CA ASP A 88 1.36 1.95 9.38
C ASP A 88 0.83 1.26 8.12
N GLY A 89 -0.08 0.30 8.31
CA GLY A 89 -0.73 -0.49 7.26
C GLY A 89 0.19 -1.46 6.50
N LEU A 90 1.35 -1.81 7.04
CA LEU A 90 2.23 -2.81 6.44
C LEU A 90 1.90 -4.21 6.90
N ARG A 91 1.90 -5.16 5.95
CA ARG A 91 1.79 -6.58 6.26
C ARG A 91 3.15 -7.07 6.77
N SER A 92 3.14 -7.73 7.92
CA SER A 92 4.32 -8.39 8.52
C SER A 92 4.71 -9.66 7.77
N GLU A 93 3.76 -10.31 7.11
CA GLU A 93 3.96 -11.58 6.41
C GLU A 93 4.90 -11.41 5.21
N GLY A 94 6.04 -12.13 5.25
CA GLY A 94 7.09 -12.00 4.24
C GLY A 94 7.87 -10.68 4.29
N MET A 95 7.72 -9.90 5.37
CA MET A 95 8.45 -8.65 5.54
C MET A 95 9.94 -8.92 5.82
N THR A 96 10.81 -8.15 5.17
CA THR A 96 12.25 -8.14 5.46
C THR A 96 12.66 -6.77 5.97
N ILE A 97 13.32 -6.71 7.12
CA ILE A 97 13.87 -5.49 7.72
C ILE A 97 15.38 -5.52 7.52
N ILE A 98 15.90 -4.55 6.79
CA ILE A 98 17.31 -4.40 6.47
C ILE A 98 17.86 -3.23 7.26
N TYR A 99 18.80 -3.53 8.15
CA TYR A 99 19.62 -2.53 8.82
C TYR A 99 20.90 -2.32 8.00
N ALA A 100 21.09 -1.10 7.49
CA ALA A 100 22.20 -0.76 6.62
C ALA A 100 22.95 0.49 7.10
N GLY A 101 24.28 0.50 6.92
CA GLY A 101 25.13 1.65 7.28
C GLY A 101 25.04 2.03 8.76
N GLU A 102 24.97 3.33 9.05
CA GLU A 102 24.90 3.89 10.42
C GLU A 102 23.49 3.81 11.04
N TRP A 103 22.78 2.69 10.86
CA TRP A 103 21.41 2.49 11.33
C TRP A 103 21.21 2.72 12.84
N ARG A 104 22.26 2.48 13.65
CA ARG A 104 22.25 2.71 15.11
C ARG A 104 22.01 4.18 15.49
N LEU A 105 22.30 5.12 14.59
CA LEU A 105 22.05 6.55 14.81
C LEU A 105 20.59 6.94 14.55
N ASN A 106 19.77 6.02 14.04
CA ASN A 106 18.37 6.27 13.76
C ASN A 106 17.49 5.85 14.94
N PRO A 107 16.78 6.78 15.61
CA PRO A 107 15.91 6.45 16.74
C PRO A 107 14.72 5.55 16.33
N SER A 108 14.39 5.47 15.04
CA SER A 108 13.33 4.58 14.55
C SER A 108 13.76 3.12 14.44
N ALA A 109 15.06 2.82 14.59
CA ALA A 109 15.57 1.44 14.59
C ALA A 109 15.00 0.59 15.74
N ASP A 110 14.77 1.22 16.90
CA ASP A 110 14.34 0.59 18.16
C ASP A 110 12.89 0.97 18.53
N CYS A 111 12.09 1.43 17.56
CA CYS A 111 10.71 1.78 17.82
C CYS A 111 9.82 0.53 18.05
N SER A 112 8.71 0.73 18.77
CA SER A 112 7.76 -0.34 19.11
C SER A 112 7.18 -1.04 17.88
N ALA A 113 7.01 -0.33 16.77
CA ALA A 113 6.50 -0.91 15.53
C ALA A 113 7.48 -1.92 14.90
N ILE A 114 8.78 -1.59 14.88
CA ILE A 114 9.81 -2.51 14.36
C ILE A 114 9.93 -3.75 15.25
N GLU A 115 9.91 -3.57 16.58
CA GLU A 115 9.89 -4.69 17.52
C GLU A 115 8.64 -5.57 17.34
N TRP A 116 7.49 -4.97 17.05
CA TRP A 116 6.27 -5.71 16.73
C TRP A 116 6.41 -6.53 15.45
N TYR A 117 6.98 -5.95 14.38
CA TYR A 117 7.25 -6.69 13.14
C TYR A 117 8.24 -7.85 13.33
N LYS A 118 9.30 -7.67 14.14
CA LYS A 118 10.22 -8.76 14.50
C LYS A 118 9.49 -9.92 15.19
N LYS A 119 8.60 -9.62 16.14
CA LYS A 119 7.80 -10.64 16.85
C LYS A 119 6.82 -11.38 15.94
N LEU A 120 6.32 -10.71 14.91
CA LEU A 120 5.43 -11.30 13.91
C LEU A 120 6.17 -12.14 12.85
N GLY A 121 7.49 -12.30 12.97
CA GLY A 121 8.28 -13.14 12.08
C GLY A 121 8.91 -12.42 10.89
N ALA A 122 9.02 -11.09 10.93
CA ALA A 122 9.77 -10.35 9.92
C ALA A 122 11.25 -10.78 9.93
N LYS A 123 11.82 -11.01 8.75
CA LYS A 123 13.22 -11.38 8.60
C LYS A 123 14.11 -10.17 8.81
N VAL A 124 15.00 -10.21 9.80
CA VAL A 124 15.98 -9.14 10.04
C VAL A 124 17.30 -9.48 9.37
N VAL A 125 17.83 -8.54 8.60
CA VAL A 125 19.14 -8.66 7.93
C VAL A 125 19.97 -7.43 8.28
N HIS A 126 21.23 -7.68 8.64
CA HIS A 126 22.22 -6.63 8.83
C HIS A 126 23.16 -6.65 7.62
N GLU A 127 23.17 -5.56 6.86
CA GLU A 127 24.07 -5.37 5.73
C GLU A 127 25.19 -4.44 6.18
N GLU A 128 26.42 -4.95 6.15
CA GLU A 128 27.63 -4.14 6.30
C GLU A 128 27.89 -3.44 4.96
N VAL A 129 27.67 -2.13 4.92
CA VAL A 129 27.79 -1.30 3.71
C VAL A 129 28.71 -0.12 3.98
#